data_AF-A0A7S3M4T6-F1
#
_entry.id   AF-A0A7S3M4T6-F1
#
_cell.length_a   1.000
_cell.length_b   1.000
_cell.length_c   1.000
_cell.angle_alpha   90.00
_cell.angle_beta   90.00
_cell.angle_gamma   90.00
#
_symmetry.space_group_name_H-M   'P 1'
#
loop_
_entity.id
_entity.type
_entity.pdbx_description
1 polymer ?
#
loop_
_entity_poly.entity_id
_entity_poly.type
_entity_poly.pdbx_seq_one_letter_code
_entity_poly.pdbx_strand_id
1 'polypeptide(L)'
;GIAEVMMVGDRRKYNVALVTLKAVGANGEVPGTDDLDAGASRVNPSVSKISEAMDDKLWIDIITAAITAANKNGKCCPNAAFKIQKFTILPSNFSEEAGELTPTKKLKRKVVETKLNALIDKMYDTDGTYIR
;
A
#
# COMPACT_ATOMS: atom_id res chain seq x y z
N GLY A 1 -9.24 4.06 6.38
CA GLY A 1 -9.43 3.06 5.30
C GLY A 1 -8.22 3.07 4.40
N ILE A 2 -8.15 2.17 3.42
CA ILE A 2 -7.08 2.21 2.40
C ILE A 2 -7.34 3.40 1.48
N ALA A 3 -6.30 4.18 1.17
CA ALA A 3 -6.39 5.28 0.22
C ALA A 3 -6.09 4.78 -1.19
N GLU A 4 -4.88 4.26 -1.41
CA GLU A 4 -4.41 3.83 -2.72
C GLU A 4 -3.60 2.55 -2.60
N VAL A 5 -3.56 1.78 -3.68
CA VAL A 5 -2.75 0.57 -3.77
C VAL A 5 -1.98 0.59 -5.09
N MET A 6 -0.67 0.50 -5.00
CA MET A 6 0.22 0.37 -6.16
C MET A 6 0.78 -1.04 -6.21
N MET A 7 0.48 -1.75 -7.29
CA MET A 7 1.09 -3.05 -7.58
C MET A 7 2.43 -2.85 -8.29
N VAL A 8 3.46 -3.57 -7.84
CA VAL A 8 4.81 -3.59 -8.41
C VAL A 8 5.17 -5.03 -8.74
N GLY A 9 5.52 -5.31 -9.98
CA GLY A 9 5.95 -6.65 -10.40
C GLY A 9 6.63 -6.71 -11.77
N ASP A 10 6.85 -5.54 -12.41
CA ASP A 10 7.48 -5.50 -13.72
C ASP A 10 8.90 -6.06 -13.66
N ARG A 11 9.17 -7.08 -14.49
CA ARG A 11 10.44 -7.83 -14.54
C ARG A 11 10.90 -8.42 -13.19
N ARG A 12 9.96 -8.74 -12.28
CA ARG A 12 10.25 -9.40 -11.00
C ARG A 12 9.61 -10.80 -10.95
N LYS A 13 9.98 -11.59 -9.94
CA LYS A 13 9.53 -12.99 -9.79
C LYS A 13 8.03 -13.12 -9.50
N TYR A 14 7.44 -12.13 -8.83
CA TYR A 14 6.03 -12.09 -8.43
C TYR A 14 5.59 -10.64 -8.19
N ASN A 15 4.29 -10.40 -8.10
CA ASN A 15 3.78 -9.06 -7.78
C ASN A 15 3.79 -8.81 -6.27
N VAL A 16 4.17 -7.59 -5.91
CA VAL A 16 4.04 -7.04 -4.57
C VAL A 16 3.12 -5.82 -4.59
N ALA A 17 2.50 -5.49 -3.47
CA ALA A 17 1.60 -4.34 -3.35
C ALA A 17 2.11 -3.33 -2.32
N LEU A 18 2.16 -2.06 -2.70
CA LEU A 18 2.36 -0.92 -1.81
C LEU A 18 0.99 -0.36 -1.48
N VAL A 19 0.62 -0.34 -0.21
CA VAL A 19 -0.68 0.10 0.26
C VAL A 19 -0.50 1.39 1.05
N THR A 20 -1.24 2.43 0.71
CA THR A 20 -1.31 3.67 1.52
C THR A 20 -2.61 3.69 2.31
N LEU A 21 -2.54 4.15 3.55
CA LEU A 21 -3.74 4.37 4.36
C LEU A 21 -4.24 5.79 4.15
N LYS A 22 -5.53 6.04 4.39
CA LYS A 22 -6.10 7.38 4.25
C LYS A 22 -5.76 8.21 5.48
N ALA A 23 -4.88 9.18 5.32
CA ALA A 23 -4.53 10.16 6.33
C ALA A 23 -5.50 11.35 6.38
N VAL A 24 -5.59 12.00 7.54
CA VAL A 24 -6.23 13.31 7.69
C VAL A 24 -5.42 14.33 6.89
N GLY A 25 -6.11 15.09 6.04
CA GLY A 25 -5.48 16.10 5.19
C GLY A 25 -4.81 15.57 3.92
N ALA A 26 -4.70 14.25 3.71
CA ALA A 26 -4.23 13.71 2.44
C ALA A 26 -5.26 13.97 1.32
N ASN A 27 -4.93 14.90 0.42
CA ASN A 27 -5.79 15.33 -0.69
C ASN A 27 -5.18 15.07 -2.09
N GLY A 28 -4.00 14.43 -2.12
CA GLY A 28 -3.20 14.19 -3.32
C GLY A 28 -2.22 15.32 -3.66
N GLU A 29 -2.37 16.51 -3.08
CA GLU A 29 -1.38 17.60 -3.22
C GLU A 29 -0.34 17.48 -2.09
N VAL A 30 -0.81 17.24 -0.87
CA VAL A 30 0.01 16.97 0.32
C VAL A 30 -0.15 15.52 0.77
N PRO A 31 0.89 14.91 1.35
CA PRO A 31 0.86 13.53 1.83
C PRO A 31 -0.03 13.33 3.07
N GLY A 32 -0.55 14.41 3.67
CA GLY A 32 -1.36 14.37 4.90
C GLY A 32 -0.51 14.26 6.17
N THR A 33 -1.18 14.12 7.31
CA THR A 33 -0.53 13.89 8.62
C THR A 33 -0.38 12.39 8.92
N ASP A 34 0.23 12.04 10.05
CA ASP A 34 0.28 10.64 10.52
C ASP A 34 -1.07 10.17 11.10
N ASP A 35 -2.05 11.07 11.25
CA ASP A 35 -3.38 10.73 11.74
C ASP A 35 -4.22 10.09 10.64
N LEU A 36 -4.88 8.99 10.94
CA LEU A 36 -5.79 8.29 10.04
C LEU A 36 -7.14 9.02 9.95
N ASP A 37 -7.69 9.09 8.74
CA ASP A 37 -9.01 9.67 8.48
C ASP A 37 -10.13 8.86 9.16
N ALA A 38 -11.30 9.46 9.39
CA ALA A 38 -12.44 8.85 10.09
C ALA A 38 -12.90 7.50 9.49
N GLY A 39 -12.60 7.25 8.21
CA GLY A 39 -12.82 5.94 7.58
C GLY A 39 -11.91 4.81 8.09
N ALA A 40 -10.86 5.10 8.85
CA ALA A 40 -9.98 4.13 9.50
C ALA A 40 -10.55 3.59 10.80
N SER A 41 -11.32 4.41 11.53
CA SER A 41 -12.04 4.00 12.74
C SER A 41 -13.06 2.89 12.47
N ARG A 42 -13.47 2.69 11.22
CA ARG A 42 -14.32 1.57 10.78
C ARG A 42 -13.60 0.23 10.75
N VAL A 43 -12.27 0.24 10.61
CA VAL A 43 -11.43 -0.96 10.54
C VAL A 43 -10.93 -1.28 11.94
N ASN A 44 -10.31 -0.29 12.59
CA ASN A 44 -9.92 -0.39 13.99
C ASN A 44 -10.13 0.97 14.67
N PRO A 45 -11.10 1.13 15.57
CA PRO A 45 -11.33 2.39 16.28
C PRO A 45 -10.22 2.73 17.29
N SER A 46 -9.39 1.74 17.67
CA SER A 46 -8.29 1.93 18.63
C SER A 46 -7.02 2.49 18.01
N VAL A 47 -6.92 2.52 16.67
CA VAL A 47 -5.72 2.96 15.96
C VAL A 47 -6.03 4.25 15.21
N SER A 48 -5.48 5.36 15.72
CA SER A 48 -5.66 6.68 15.11
C SER A 48 -4.47 7.11 14.26
N LYS A 49 -3.34 6.39 14.29
CA LYS A 49 -2.12 6.74 13.53
C LYS A 49 -1.73 5.70 12.50
N ILE A 50 -1.13 6.14 11.39
CA ILE A 50 -0.64 5.25 10.32
C ILE A 50 0.48 4.37 10.88
N SER A 51 1.41 4.97 11.62
CA SER A 51 2.51 4.26 12.27
C SER A 51 2.03 3.11 13.17
N GLU A 52 0.93 3.30 13.89
CA GLU A 52 0.32 2.27 14.73
C GLU A 52 -0.42 1.21 13.89
N ALA A 53 -1.08 1.61 12.80
CA ALA A 53 -1.76 0.67 11.89
C ALA A 53 -0.80 -0.26 11.14
N MET A 54 0.46 0.16 10.97
CA MET A 54 1.51 -0.69 10.40
C MET A 54 1.90 -1.84 11.32
N ASP A 55 1.86 -1.63 12.64
CA ASP A 55 2.20 -2.65 13.63
C ASP A 55 0.96 -3.40 14.17
N ASP A 56 -0.25 -2.92 13.86
CA ASP A 56 -1.50 -3.52 14.31
C ASP A 56 -1.86 -4.79 13.52
N LYS A 57 -2.01 -5.89 14.25
CA LYS A 57 -2.32 -7.19 13.66
C LYS A 57 -3.66 -7.19 12.92
N LEU A 58 -4.65 -6.45 13.41
CA LEU A 58 -6.00 -6.44 12.83
C LEU A 58 -5.99 -5.77 11.45
N TRP A 59 -5.22 -4.69 11.29
CA TRP A 59 -4.96 -4.07 9.98
C TRP A 59 -4.25 -5.02 9.02
N ILE A 60 -3.18 -5.68 9.46
CA ILE A 60 -2.42 -6.64 8.64
C ILE A 60 -3.33 -7.79 8.21
N ASP A 61 -4.12 -8.35 9.12
CA ASP A 61 -5.02 -9.48 8.83
C ASP A 61 -6.12 -9.07 7.84
N ILE A 62 -6.72 -7.89 7.98
CA ILE A 62 -7.76 -7.40 7.05
C ILE A 62 -7.19 -7.17 5.65
N ILE A 63 -6.02 -6.54 5.53
CA ILE A 63 -5.38 -6.31 4.24
C ILE A 63 -4.96 -7.65 3.60
N THR A 64 -4.41 -8.56 4.40
CA THR A 64 -4.05 -9.91 3.95
C THR A 64 -5.28 -10.68 3.46
N ALA A 65 -6.40 -10.59 4.17
CA ALA A 65 -7.65 -11.21 3.77
C ALA A 65 -8.20 -10.60 2.47
N ALA A 66 -8.13 -9.27 2.32
CA ALA A 66 -8.55 -8.58 1.10
C ALA A 66 -7.68 -8.99 -0.11
N ILE A 67 -6.36 -9.06 0.07
CA ILE A 67 -5.43 -9.52 -0.97
C ILE A 67 -5.69 -11.00 -1.31
N THR A 68 -5.91 -11.84 -0.31
CA THR A 68 -6.21 -13.27 -0.51
C THR A 68 -7.53 -13.44 -1.28
N ALA A 69 -8.55 -12.65 -0.96
CA ALA A 69 -9.82 -12.65 -1.68
C ALA A 69 -9.63 -12.19 -3.14
N ALA A 70 -8.85 -11.14 -3.37
CA ALA A 70 -8.50 -10.67 -4.71
C ALA A 70 -7.72 -11.74 -5.51
N ASN A 71 -6.75 -12.40 -4.89
CA ASN A 71 -5.97 -13.48 -5.50
C ASN A 71 -6.78 -14.74 -5.83
N LYS A 72 -7.84 -15.02 -5.06
CA LYS A 72 -8.79 -16.12 -5.33
C LYS A 72 -9.75 -15.80 -6.47
N ASN A 73 -9.91 -14.53 -6.82
CA ASN A 73 -10.78 -14.13 -7.92
C ASN A 73 -10.10 -14.43 -9.26
N GLY A 74 -10.49 -15.54 -9.90
CA GLY A 74 -9.94 -15.97 -11.19
C GLY A 74 -10.13 -14.98 -12.34
N LYS A 75 -11.04 -14.00 -12.21
CA LYS A 75 -11.17 -12.89 -13.18
C LYS A 75 -10.04 -11.86 -13.04
N CYS A 76 -9.59 -11.60 -11.82
CA CYS A 76 -8.51 -10.64 -11.54
C CYS A 76 -7.13 -11.32 -11.58
N CYS A 77 -7.06 -12.59 -11.20
CA CYS A 77 -5.82 -13.35 -11.11
C CYS A 77 -5.95 -14.68 -11.87
N PRO A 78 -5.94 -14.65 -13.21
CA PRO A 78 -6.10 -15.86 -14.03
C PRO A 78 -4.90 -16.81 -13.91
N ASN A 79 -3.73 -16.30 -13.54
CA ASN A 79 -2.51 -17.09 -13.36
C ASN A 79 -1.72 -16.67 -12.12
N ALA A 80 -0.78 -17.51 -11.67
CA ALA A 80 0.07 -17.25 -10.51
C ALA A 80 0.87 -15.93 -10.64
N ALA A 81 1.24 -15.54 -11.86
CA ALA A 81 1.93 -14.29 -12.15
C ALA A 81 1.10 -13.03 -11.85
N PHE A 82 -0.23 -13.13 -11.75
CA PHE A 82 -1.09 -11.99 -11.41
C PHE A 82 -1.35 -11.85 -9.90
N LYS A 83 -1.01 -12.88 -9.13
CA LYS A 83 -1.26 -12.91 -7.68
C LYS A 83 -0.26 -11.99 -6.96
N ILE A 84 -0.78 -11.25 -5.98
CA ILE A 84 0.04 -10.46 -5.06
C ILE A 84 0.55 -11.41 -3.97
N GLN A 85 1.86 -11.60 -3.88
CA GLN A 85 2.46 -12.48 -2.87
C GLN A 85 2.77 -11.73 -1.58
N LYS A 86 3.19 -10.47 -1.70
CA LYS A 86 3.63 -9.64 -0.57
C LYS A 86 3.05 -8.26 -0.64
N PHE A 87 2.88 -7.62 0.50
CA PHE A 87 2.48 -6.23 0.57
C PHE A 87 3.19 -5.49 1.70
N THR A 88 3.24 -4.18 1.58
CA THR A 88 3.73 -3.27 2.61
C THR A 88 2.75 -2.10 2.74
N ILE A 89 2.73 -1.52 3.92
CA ILE A 89 1.92 -0.34 4.22
C ILE A 89 2.89 0.83 4.29
N LEU A 90 2.64 1.88 3.52
CA LEU A 90 3.48 3.07 3.53
C LEU A 90 3.07 4.03 4.65
N PRO A 91 4.04 4.70 5.30
CA PRO A 91 3.77 5.68 6.36
C PRO A 91 3.16 6.99 5.84
N SER A 92 3.24 7.25 4.54
CA SER A 92 2.77 8.49 3.91
C SER A 92 2.01 8.19 2.62
N ASN A 93 1.01 9.02 2.30
CA ASN A 93 0.28 8.96 1.04
C ASN A 93 1.09 9.51 -0.13
N PHE A 94 0.72 9.10 -1.35
CA PHE A 94 1.26 9.70 -2.55
C PHE A 94 0.79 11.14 -2.69
N SER A 95 1.71 12.02 -3.06
CA SER A 95 1.42 13.45 -3.20
C SER A 95 2.09 14.07 -4.43
N GLU A 96 1.53 15.18 -4.90
CA GLU A 96 2.15 16.00 -5.94
C GLU A 96 3.41 16.71 -5.42
N GLU A 97 3.41 17.15 -4.15
CA GLU A 97 4.58 17.76 -3.50
C GLU A 97 5.78 16.82 -3.46
N ALA A 98 5.55 15.53 -3.17
CA ALA A 98 6.57 14.50 -3.22
C ALA A 98 7.00 14.12 -4.65
N GLY A 99 6.35 14.69 -5.67
CA GLY A 99 6.59 14.42 -7.08
C GLY A 99 6.04 13.08 -7.58
N GLU A 100 5.27 12.38 -6.76
CA GLU A 100 4.77 11.02 -7.00
C GLU A 100 3.47 11.03 -7.83
N LEU A 101 2.69 12.12 -7.71
CA LEU A 101 1.52 12.38 -8.53
C LEU A 101 1.81 13.44 -9.61
N THR A 102 1.08 13.38 -10.72
CA THR A 102 0.97 14.48 -11.68
C THR A 102 0.00 15.55 -11.16
N PRO A 103 0.00 16.78 -11.72
CA PRO A 103 -1.05 17.79 -11.45
C PRO A 103 -2.49 17.35 -11.74
N THR A 104 -2.64 16.21 -12.41
CA THR A 104 -3.92 15.55 -12.68
C THR A 104 -4.18 14.36 -11.76
N LYS A 105 -3.45 14.29 -10.63
CA LYS A 105 -3.50 13.21 -9.62
C LYS A 105 -3.27 11.81 -10.19
N LYS A 106 -2.48 11.69 -11.26
CA LYS A 106 -2.07 10.38 -11.81
C LYS A 106 -0.75 9.94 -11.19
N LEU A 107 -0.68 8.68 -10.77
CA LEU A 107 0.51 8.11 -10.16
C LEU A 107 1.65 7.92 -11.17
N LYS A 108 2.80 8.54 -10.88
CA LYS A 108 4.05 8.36 -11.62
C LYS A 108 4.79 7.12 -11.10
N ARG A 109 4.33 5.95 -11.54
CA ARG A 109 4.85 4.64 -11.08
C ARG A 109 6.38 4.54 -11.08
N LYS A 110 7.05 4.98 -12.16
CA LYS A 110 8.52 4.96 -12.25
C LYS A 110 9.23 5.76 -11.14
N VAL A 111 8.66 6.91 -10.76
CA VAL A 111 9.24 7.78 -9.73
C VAL A 111 9.08 7.11 -8.36
N VAL A 112 7.87 6.59 -8.09
CA VAL A 112 7.56 5.87 -6.85
C VAL A 112 8.44 4.63 -6.71
N GLU A 113 8.55 3.81 -7.76
CA GLU A 113 9.42 2.63 -7.78
C GLU A 113 10.88 2.97 -7.53
N THR A 114 11.38 4.07 -8.10
CA THR A 114 12.77 4.50 -7.89
C THR A 114 12.98 4.97 -6.45
N LYS A 115 12.04 5.75 -5.91
CA LYS A 115 12.11 6.31 -4.55
C LYS A 115 11.98 5.22 -3.48
N LEU A 116 11.12 4.24 -3.72
CA LEU A 116 10.86 3.12 -2.82
C LEU A 116 11.64 1.85 -3.20
N ASN A 117 12.66 1.96 -4.07
CA ASN A 117 13.39 0.81 -4.57
C ASN A 117 14.01 -0.01 -3.43
N ALA A 118 14.58 0.66 -2.42
CA ALA A 118 15.13 -0.01 -1.24
C ALA A 118 14.07 -0.83 -0.47
N LEU A 119 12.84 -0.32 -0.35
CA LEU A 119 11.73 -1.02 0.31
C LEU A 119 11.25 -2.20 -0.55
N ILE A 120 11.16 -2.00 -1.87
CA ILE A 120 10.78 -3.04 -2.84
C ILE A 120 11.83 -4.16 -2.84
N ASP A 121 13.11 -3.85 -2.88
CA ASP A 121 14.17 -4.85 -2.82
C ASP A 121 14.15 -5.60 -1.46
N LYS A 122 13.95 -4.88 -0.34
CA LYS A 122 13.74 -5.50 0.98
C LYS A 122 12.54 -6.46 0.98
N MET A 123 11.46 -6.11 0.27
CA MET A 123 10.29 -6.99 0.12
C MET A 123 10.62 -8.28 -0.63
N TYR A 124 11.50 -8.22 -1.62
CA TYR A 124 11.94 -9.43 -2.34
C TYR A 124 12.95 -10.26 -1.54
N ASP A 125 13.75 -9.62 -0.69
CA ASP A 125 14.80 -10.26 0.12
C ASP A 125 14.28 -10.87 1.43
N THR A 126 13.21 -10.30 2.00
CA THR A 126 12.63 -10.75 3.27
C THR A 126 11.51 -11.77 3.03
N ASP A 127 11.51 -12.88 3.76
CA ASP A 127 10.40 -13.85 3.76
C ASP A 127 9.24 -13.40 4.65
N GLY A 128 8.02 -13.41 4.09
CA GLY A 128 6.80 -12.97 4.78
C GLY A 128 5.77 -12.39 3.80
N THR A 129 4.49 -12.36 4.21
CA THR A 129 3.40 -11.76 3.43
C THR A 129 3.32 -10.24 3.63
N TYR A 130 3.64 -9.77 4.84
CA TYR A 130 3.72 -8.36 5.19
C TYR A 130 5.16 -8.00 5.54
N ILE A 131 5.70 -6.96 4.89
CA ILE A 131 7.05 -6.44 5.18
C ILE A 131 6.94 -4.97 5.57
N ARG A 132 7.62 -4.62 6.65
CA ARG A 132 7.75 -3.25 7.16
C ARG A 132 9.04 -2.61 6.68
#